data_AF-A0A380SD66-F1
#
_entry.id   AF-A0A380SD66-F1
#
_cell.length_a   1.000
_cell.length_b   1.000
_cell.length_c   1.000
_cell.angle_alpha   90.00
_cell.angle_beta   90.00
_cell.angle_gamma   90.00
#
_symmetry.space_group_name_H-M   'P 1'
#
loop_
_entity.id
_entity.type
_entity.pdbx_description
1 polymer ?
#
loop_
_entity_poly.entity_id
_entity_poly.type
_entity_poly.pdbx_seq_one_letter_code
_entity_poly.pdbx_strand_id
1 'polypeptide(L)'
;MAQKIIPEYIISAADNIIGCSSEPELPFFLFDADNAIQKARTLISDCKYYFNNYEIAISLKSCSLGLFCKLMAQEGLSAEACSADEIQLATAAGFSDDRIILDGPFKLTSELSLALGRDILIHIDSVGELLELEKLAQNSGKKYGVGIRLSHYYSEGERSRFGVTEREYIDDILPLISNSDYLYLKGFHLHVGSNLSSPDRIIDNLREWLPFLVKNMPDTGHLDLGSGFPSDSFSSDEKIHTIQPSAFFKAIYDLLANQNADIPKNWKMIFEPGRYLSEDSGYACGKAFGYKWRYNAQVIQTNLGVNWIPSIHNWSHSLTILGSSEGGKIEEVQIIAGFNCFENDCLFPKNIYGLKPGQHFLIRGCGSYDMQTGNEWTRRKPPVYAYLNGSLLTARITQPLLSSVYNDLLQLDEMIFVDHTIQLVSPSRKFATALFEIINHNRDDFSKYMAWPRYVNKVSDTQSFLDVSYLAHQKDESKTYVILYKNAPVGLLSFNSIDKPNKTAYVGYWLDMRVQGNGIITRSIKKLVEQYYSQNTIKRFVIKCSTANKKSNDVARRCGFQIEGVFKEAEFLNGVFYDQNIYAWIAQP
;
A
#
# COMPACT_ATOMS: atom_id res chain seq x y z
N MET A 1 25.63 -13.01 -24.26
CA MET A 1 25.76 -12.02 -23.17
C MET A 1 26.41 -12.72 -22.02
N ALA A 2 27.45 -12.14 -21.43
CA ALA A 2 28.05 -12.68 -20.22
C ALA A 2 27.01 -12.44 -19.10
N GLN A 3 26.45 -13.52 -18.55
CA GLN A 3 25.40 -13.50 -17.55
C GLN A 3 26.03 -13.72 -16.18
N LYS A 4 25.94 -12.71 -15.29
CA LYS A 4 26.32 -12.94 -13.89
C LYS A 4 25.54 -14.15 -13.34
N ILE A 5 26.31 -15.09 -12.79
CA ILE A 5 25.89 -16.47 -12.50
C ILE A 5 24.81 -16.48 -11.41
N ILE A 6 23.69 -17.15 -11.67
CA ILE A 6 22.69 -17.45 -10.63
C ILE A 6 23.23 -18.58 -9.75
N PRO A 7 23.20 -18.45 -8.41
CA PRO A 7 23.68 -19.51 -7.53
C PRO A 7 22.93 -20.84 -7.73
N GLU A 8 23.64 -21.97 -7.66
CA GLU A 8 23.07 -23.31 -7.88
C GLU A 8 21.92 -23.64 -6.91
N TYR A 9 21.98 -23.13 -5.68
CA TYR A 9 20.89 -23.33 -4.70
C TYR A 9 19.61 -22.57 -5.09
N ILE A 10 19.72 -21.43 -5.78
CA ILE A 10 18.56 -20.69 -6.30
C ILE A 10 17.94 -21.42 -7.49
N ILE A 11 18.77 -21.99 -8.37
CA ILE A 11 18.31 -22.86 -9.47
C ILE A 11 17.56 -24.06 -8.88
N SER A 12 18.15 -24.74 -7.90
CA SER A 12 17.55 -25.90 -7.22
C SER A 12 16.24 -25.54 -6.52
N ALA A 13 16.17 -24.36 -5.91
CA ALA A 13 14.96 -23.84 -5.27
C ALA A 13 13.86 -23.57 -6.29
N ALA A 14 14.19 -22.97 -7.45
CA ALA A 14 13.23 -22.77 -8.53
C ALA A 14 12.70 -24.10 -9.08
N ASP A 15 13.58 -25.08 -9.32
CA ASP A 15 13.19 -26.41 -9.77
C ASP A 15 12.27 -27.13 -8.76
N ASN A 16 12.51 -26.96 -7.45
CA ASN A 16 11.64 -27.51 -6.41
C ASN A 16 10.23 -26.88 -6.47
N ILE A 17 10.13 -25.55 -6.60
CA ILE A 17 8.84 -24.85 -6.74
C ILE A 17 8.09 -25.36 -7.97
N ILE A 18 8.77 -25.52 -9.10
CA ILE A 18 8.19 -26.03 -10.34
C ILE A 18 7.70 -27.47 -10.14
N GLY A 19 8.51 -28.34 -9.54
CA GLY A 19 8.21 -29.76 -9.35
C GLY A 19 7.10 -30.04 -8.33
N CYS A 20 6.91 -29.18 -7.34
CA CYS A 20 5.87 -29.32 -6.31
C CYS A 20 4.56 -28.58 -6.63
N SER A 21 4.53 -27.72 -7.65
CA SER A 21 3.33 -26.96 -8.02
C SER A 21 2.29 -27.84 -8.74
N SER A 22 1.02 -27.69 -8.39
CA SER A 22 -0.09 -28.25 -9.19
C SER A 22 -0.25 -27.57 -10.55
N GLU A 23 0.33 -26.38 -10.71
CA GLU A 23 0.34 -25.60 -11.94
C GLU A 23 1.79 -25.19 -12.26
N PRO A 24 2.62 -26.10 -12.80
CA PRO A 24 4.05 -25.85 -13.05
C PRO A 24 4.28 -24.79 -14.15
N GLU A 25 3.24 -24.38 -14.85
CA GLU A 25 3.29 -23.35 -15.88
C GLU A 25 3.10 -21.93 -15.34
N LEU A 26 2.76 -21.77 -14.06
CA LEU A 26 2.59 -20.44 -13.48
C LEU A 26 3.95 -19.75 -13.26
N PRO A 27 4.08 -18.48 -13.64
CA PRO A 27 5.25 -17.69 -13.29
C PRO A 27 5.25 -17.42 -11.78
N PHE A 28 6.43 -17.15 -11.23
CA PHE A 28 6.60 -16.74 -9.83
C PHE A 28 7.84 -15.87 -9.67
N PHE A 29 7.89 -15.09 -8.60
CA PHE A 29 9.14 -14.51 -8.11
C PHE A 29 9.75 -15.40 -7.04
N LEU A 30 11.08 -15.46 -7.00
CA LEU A 30 11.85 -16.07 -5.93
C LEU A 30 12.74 -14.99 -5.30
N PHE A 31 12.69 -14.87 -3.97
CA PHE A 31 13.46 -13.89 -3.20
C PHE A 31 14.45 -14.62 -2.27
N ASP A 32 15.74 -14.40 -2.48
CA ASP A 32 16.82 -14.91 -1.65
C ASP A 32 17.00 -14.04 -0.39
N ALA A 33 16.30 -14.43 0.66
CA ALA A 33 16.33 -13.71 1.92
C ALA A 33 17.68 -13.87 2.63
N ASP A 34 18.35 -15.02 2.48
CA ASP A 34 19.67 -15.27 3.06
C ASP A 34 20.73 -14.32 2.49
N ASN A 35 20.74 -14.12 1.16
CA ASN A 35 21.63 -13.15 0.52
C ASN A 35 21.32 -11.70 0.93
N ALA A 36 20.04 -11.34 1.06
CA ALA A 36 19.66 -10.00 1.53
C ALA A 36 20.15 -9.73 2.97
N ILE A 37 20.04 -10.71 3.88
CA ILE A 37 20.57 -10.63 5.25
C ILE A 37 22.10 -10.53 5.23
N GLN A 38 22.78 -11.33 4.40
CA GLN A 38 24.23 -11.27 4.30
C GLN A 38 24.70 -9.88 3.83
N LYS A 39 24.04 -9.31 2.83
CA LYS A 39 24.33 -7.95 2.35
C LYS A 39 24.09 -6.88 3.41
N ALA A 40 23.00 -7.00 4.17
CA ALA A 40 22.74 -6.11 5.31
C ALA A 40 23.89 -6.15 6.32
N ARG A 41 24.34 -7.35 6.71
CA ARG A 41 25.45 -7.53 7.66
C ARG A 41 26.77 -6.96 7.13
N THR A 42 27.08 -7.19 5.85
CA THR A 42 28.27 -6.60 5.21
C THR A 42 28.19 -5.08 5.24
N LEU A 43 27.04 -4.51 4.88
CA LEU A 43 26.83 -3.06 4.88
C LEU A 43 26.99 -2.44 6.29
N ILE A 44 26.42 -3.07 7.31
CA ILE A 44 26.57 -2.67 8.71
C ILE A 44 28.04 -2.72 9.12
N SER A 45 28.74 -3.82 8.82
CA SER A 45 30.15 -3.99 9.16
C SER A 45 31.03 -2.93 8.48
N ASP A 46 30.83 -2.71 7.19
CA ASP A 46 31.56 -1.71 6.41
C ASP A 46 31.30 -0.30 6.91
N CYS A 47 30.04 0.05 7.24
CA CYS A 47 29.69 1.37 7.76
C CYS A 47 30.31 1.61 9.14
N LYS A 48 30.18 0.64 10.05
CA LYS A 48 30.71 0.69 11.42
C LYS A 48 32.23 0.85 11.47
N TYR A 49 32.94 0.38 10.45
CA TYR A 49 34.39 0.56 10.36
C TYR A 49 34.79 2.03 10.23
N TYR A 50 33.97 2.86 9.57
CA TYR A 50 34.26 4.28 9.33
C TYR A 50 33.51 5.22 10.30
N PHE A 51 32.29 4.87 10.72
CA PHE A 51 31.44 5.75 11.50
C PHE A 51 31.01 5.08 12.82
N ASN A 52 31.17 5.80 13.94
CA ASN A 52 30.75 5.32 15.26
C ASN A 52 29.30 5.72 15.60
N ASN A 53 28.81 6.81 14.99
CA ASN A 53 27.45 7.31 15.14
C ASN A 53 26.78 7.26 13.77
N TYR A 54 26.10 6.16 13.46
CA TYR A 54 25.48 5.96 12.17
C TYR A 54 24.11 5.31 12.29
N GLU A 55 23.37 5.39 11.19
CA GLU A 55 22.11 4.68 10.98
C GLU A 55 22.02 4.25 9.53
N ILE A 56 21.50 3.05 9.30
CA ILE A 56 21.22 2.53 7.96
C ILE A 56 19.72 2.31 7.89
N ALA A 57 19.03 3.15 7.13
CA ALA A 57 17.60 3.12 6.93
C ALA A 57 17.26 2.46 5.59
N ILE A 58 16.65 1.28 5.58
CA ILE A 58 16.31 0.62 4.32
C ILE A 58 15.26 1.40 3.54
N SER A 59 15.48 1.60 2.25
CA SER A 59 14.54 2.33 1.42
C SER A 59 13.36 1.44 1.01
N LEU A 60 12.19 1.64 1.63
CA LEU A 60 11.03 0.75 1.44
C LEU A 60 10.44 0.82 0.04
N LYS A 61 10.56 1.96 -0.63
CA LYS A 61 10.19 2.12 -2.05
C LYS A 61 10.96 1.19 -3.00
N SER A 62 12.13 0.71 -2.57
CA SER A 62 12.90 -0.26 -3.36
C SER A 62 12.33 -1.66 -3.25
N CYS A 63 11.99 -2.12 -2.05
CA CYS A 63 11.37 -3.42 -1.83
C CYS A 63 10.50 -3.40 -0.56
N SER A 64 9.19 -3.43 -0.77
CA SER A 64 8.16 -3.51 0.27
C SER A 64 7.68 -4.94 0.57
N LEU A 65 8.44 -5.97 0.18
CA LEU A 65 8.08 -7.35 0.53
C LEU A 65 8.10 -7.49 2.06
N GLY A 66 6.96 -7.75 2.69
CA GLY A 66 6.84 -7.75 4.15
C GLY A 66 7.84 -8.68 4.87
N LEU A 67 8.18 -9.82 4.26
CA LEU A 67 9.25 -10.69 4.74
C LEU A 67 10.61 -9.97 4.78
N PHE A 68 11.00 -9.31 3.69
CA PHE A 68 12.24 -8.55 3.61
C PHE A 68 12.28 -7.44 4.66
N CYS A 69 11.23 -6.62 4.75
CA CYS A 69 11.13 -5.55 5.74
C CYS A 69 11.30 -6.09 7.17
N LYS A 70 10.63 -7.19 7.50
CA LYS A 70 10.72 -7.82 8.83
C LYS A 70 12.14 -8.31 9.14
N LEU A 71 12.80 -8.94 8.18
CA LEU A 71 14.17 -9.44 8.37
C LEU A 71 15.16 -8.27 8.55
N MET A 72 15.02 -7.19 7.79
CA MET A 72 15.85 -6.01 7.95
C MET A 72 15.65 -5.33 9.32
N ALA A 73 14.42 -5.28 9.82
CA ALA A 73 14.14 -4.80 11.18
C ALA A 73 14.81 -5.65 12.26
N GLN A 74 14.84 -6.98 12.06
CA GLN A 74 15.49 -7.95 12.95
C GLN A 74 17.02 -7.85 12.94
N GLU A 75 17.62 -7.47 11.81
CA GLU A 75 19.06 -7.17 11.70
C GLU A 75 19.42 -5.81 12.33
N GLY A 76 18.45 -5.10 12.92
CA GLY A 76 18.67 -3.84 13.64
C GLY A 76 18.72 -2.60 12.75
N LEU A 77 18.37 -2.72 11.47
CA LEU A 77 18.27 -1.59 10.55
C LEU A 77 17.06 -0.71 10.85
N SER A 78 17.05 0.49 10.28
CA SER A 78 15.94 1.44 10.28
C SER A 78 15.18 1.40 8.95
N ALA A 79 14.12 2.17 8.80
CA ALA A 79 13.33 2.25 7.57
C ALA A 79 13.19 3.69 7.08
N GLU A 80 13.45 3.90 5.79
CA GLU A 80 13.07 5.11 5.06
C GLU A 80 11.75 4.82 4.33
N ALA A 81 10.75 5.66 4.61
CA ALA A 81 9.41 5.60 4.06
C ALA A 81 9.07 6.92 3.36
N CYS A 82 8.32 6.86 2.27
CA CYS A 82 7.88 8.03 1.51
C CYS A 82 6.35 8.28 1.55
N SER A 83 5.62 7.53 2.38
CA SER A 83 4.15 7.66 2.55
C SER A 83 3.65 7.06 3.87
N ALA A 84 2.41 7.38 4.27
CA ALA A 84 1.76 6.72 5.41
C ALA A 84 1.60 5.20 5.24
N ASP A 85 1.41 4.72 4.01
CA ASP A 85 1.30 3.28 3.74
C ASP A 85 2.64 2.58 4.03
N GLU A 86 3.76 3.20 3.67
CA GLU A 86 5.10 2.68 3.99
C GLU A 86 5.42 2.80 5.48
N ILE A 87 4.96 3.85 6.18
CA ILE A 87 5.05 3.93 7.66
C ILE A 87 4.30 2.77 8.32
N GLN A 88 3.09 2.46 7.85
CA GLN A 88 2.31 1.34 8.36
C GLN A 88 2.98 0.00 8.08
N LEU A 89 3.54 -0.18 6.87
CA LEU A 89 4.34 -1.37 6.53
C LEU A 89 5.56 -1.52 7.45
N ALA A 90 6.31 -0.44 7.68
CA ALA A 90 7.46 -0.42 8.57
C ALA A 90 7.05 -0.84 10.00
N THR A 91 5.96 -0.25 10.50
CA THR A 91 5.43 -0.57 11.82
C THR A 91 5.06 -2.06 11.92
N ALA A 92 4.33 -2.57 10.93
CA ALA A 92 3.91 -3.97 10.88
C ALA A 92 5.10 -4.94 10.75
N ALA A 93 6.19 -4.51 10.12
CA ALA A 93 7.43 -5.27 10.00
C ALA A 93 8.25 -5.30 11.30
N GLY A 94 7.96 -4.41 12.27
CA GLY A 94 8.64 -4.35 13.57
C GLY A 94 9.71 -3.25 13.68
N PHE A 95 9.73 -2.27 12.78
CA PHE A 95 10.50 -1.05 12.99
C PHE A 95 9.82 -0.21 14.08
N SER A 96 10.61 0.29 15.03
CA SER A 96 10.14 1.21 16.07
C SER A 96 10.08 2.64 15.50
N ASP A 97 9.25 3.51 16.09
CA ASP A 97 8.98 4.84 15.53
C ASP A 97 10.26 5.71 15.44
N ASP A 98 11.19 5.53 16.38
CA ASP A 98 12.51 6.18 16.40
C ASP A 98 13.49 5.67 15.32
N ARG A 99 13.13 4.57 14.64
CA ARG A 99 13.86 3.95 13.52
C ARG A 99 13.13 4.10 12.19
N ILE A 100 12.18 5.02 12.09
CA ILE A 100 11.49 5.34 10.85
C ILE A 100 11.81 6.79 10.47
N ILE A 101 12.11 7.00 9.19
CA ILE A 101 12.32 8.32 8.59
C ILE A 101 11.25 8.51 7.51
N LEU A 102 10.49 9.59 7.60
CA LEU A 102 9.52 10.00 6.58
C LEU A 102 10.17 11.02 5.64
N ASP A 103 10.34 10.58 4.42
CA ASP A 103 11.06 11.24 3.35
C ASP A 103 10.11 11.55 2.17
N GLY A 104 10.64 11.96 1.02
CA GLY A 104 9.85 12.20 -0.19
C GLY A 104 9.33 13.64 -0.38
N PRO A 105 8.96 14.01 -1.62
CA PRO A 105 8.69 15.40 -2.00
C PRO A 105 7.24 15.86 -1.79
N PHE A 106 6.36 14.93 -1.46
CA PHE A 106 4.94 15.20 -1.30
C PHE A 106 4.44 14.41 -0.10
N LYS A 107 3.97 15.13 0.92
CA LYS A 107 3.41 14.57 2.14
C LYS A 107 2.07 15.24 2.41
N LEU A 108 1.01 14.46 2.56
CA LEU A 108 -0.31 14.97 2.94
C LEU A 108 -0.29 15.47 4.39
N THR A 109 -1.15 16.43 4.73
CA THR A 109 -1.35 16.86 6.13
C THR A 109 -1.64 15.67 7.07
N SER A 110 -2.38 14.66 6.60
CA SER A 110 -2.65 13.43 7.36
C SER A 110 -1.40 12.57 7.59
N GLU A 111 -0.46 12.56 6.65
CA GLU A 111 0.82 11.82 6.76
C GLU A 111 1.78 12.55 7.71
N LEU A 112 1.87 13.88 7.57
CA LEU A 112 2.63 14.73 8.49
C LEU A 112 2.09 14.60 9.92
N SER A 113 0.76 14.63 10.09
CA SER A 113 0.11 14.47 11.40
C SER A 113 0.37 13.08 11.99
N LEU A 114 0.34 12.02 11.18
CA LEU A 114 0.66 10.66 11.62
C LEU A 114 2.12 10.56 12.09
N ALA A 115 3.06 11.08 11.30
CA ALA A 115 4.49 11.03 11.63
C ALA A 115 4.82 11.84 12.89
N LEU A 116 4.30 13.08 13.00
CA LEU A 116 4.45 13.91 14.20
C LEU A 116 3.87 13.24 15.44
N GLY A 117 2.65 12.68 15.34
CA GLY A 117 1.99 12.00 16.46
C GLY A 117 2.74 10.76 16.97
N ARG A 118 3.69 10.26 16.17
CA ARG A 118 4.55 9.10 16.47
C ARG A 118 6.01 9.48 16.70
N ASP A 119 6.35 10.76 16.66
CA ASP A 119 7.74 11.25 16.78
C ASP A 119 8.70 10.67 15.72
N ILE A 120 8.18 10.34 14.54
CA ILE A 120 8.97 9.87 13.39
C ILE A 120 9.76 11.05 12.84
N LEU A 121 11.04 10.84 12.49
CA LEU A 121 11.88 11.89 11.88
C LEU A 121 11.32 12.24 10.50
N ILE A 122 11.06 13.52 10.26
CA ILE A 122 10.55 14.01 8.97
C ILE A 122 11.64 14.84 8.30
N HIS A 123 11.98 14.49 7.06
CA HIS A 123 12.79 15.32 6.18
C HIS A 123 11.88 16.19 5.30
N ILE A 124 11.89 17.50 5.55
CA ILE A 124 11.10 18.44 4.74
C ILE A 124 11.74 18.68 3.38
N ASP A 125 10.90 18.70 2.34
CA ASP A 125 11.33 18.95 0.95
C ASP A 125 11.08 20.41 0.52
N SER A 126 10.22 21.14 1.24
CA SER A 126 9.84 22.52 0.90
C SER A 126 9.49 23.38 2.12
N VAL A 127 9.55 24.71 1.94
CA VAL A 127 9.11 25.71 2.95
C VAL A 127 7.64 25.51 3.32
N GLY A 128 6.79 25.20 2.33
CA GLY A 128 5.35 24.98 2.55
C GLY A 128 5.07 23.79 3.48
N GLU A 129 5.87 22.73 3.36
CA GLU A 129 5.77 21.57 4.25
C GLU A 129 6.15 21.91 5.70
N LEU A 130 7.20 22.71 5.90
CA LEU A 130 7.60 23.20 7.22
C LEU A 130 6.50 24.04 7.88
N LEU A 131 5.88 24.95 7.13
CA LEU A 131 4.77 25.78 7.63
C LEU A 131 3.57 24.93 8.07
N GLU A 132 3.31 23.83 7.38
CA GLU A 132 2.23 22.91 7.77
C GLU A 132 2.60 22.11 9.03
N LEU A 133 3.84 21.62 9.13
CA LEU A 133 4.35 20.97 10.34
C LEU A 133 4.28 21.88 11.57
N GLU A 134 4.63 23.16 11.40
CA GLU A 134 4.57 24.16 12.48
C GLU A 134 3.15 24.27 13.05
N LYS A 135 2.13 24.36 12.18
CA LYS A 135 0.72 24.41 12.60
C LYS A 135 0.29 23.14 13.33
N LEU A 136 0.68 21.98 12.82
CA LEU A 136 0.33 20.68 13.43
C LEU A 136 0.98 20.51 14.80
N ALA A 137 2.18 21.06 15.00
CA ALA A 137 2.94 20.94 16.24
C ALA A 137 2.49 21.88 17.37
N GLN A 138 1.76 22.97 17.07
CA GLN A 138 1.35 24.00 18.06
C GLN A 138 0.63 23.49 19.32
N ASN A 139 -0.07 22.35 19.22
CA ASN A 139 -0.86 21.78 20.31
C ASN A 139 -0.27 20.48 20.91
N SER A 140 0.96 20.12 20.55
CA SER A 140 1.56 18.85 20.95
C SER A 140 2.12 18.84 22.39
N GLY A 141 2.42 20.02 22.95
CA GLY A 141 3.17 20.15 24.21
C GLY A 141 4.63 19.70 24.14
N LYS A 142 5.16 19.41 22.95
CA LYS A 142 6.52 18.90 22.70
C LYS A 142 7.17 19.57 21.48
N LYS A 143 8.49 19.74 21.55
CA LYS A 143 9.32 20.19 20.42
C LYS A 143 9.80 18.99 19.57
N TYR A 144 9.61 19.05 18.24
CA TYR A 144 9.98 18.00 17.29
C TYR A 144 11.21 18.36 16.47
N GLY A 145 12.07 17.37 16.23
CA GLY A 145 13.23 17.52 15.36
C GLY A 145 12.83 17.28 13.90
N VAL A 146 13.17 18.21 13.02
CA VAL A 146 12.95 18.08 11.57
C VAL A 146 14.29 18.08 10.84
N GLY A 147 14.45 17.20 9.85
CA GLY A 147 15.55 17.31 8.90
C GLY A 147 15.13 18.10 7.68
N ILE A 148 16.11 18.63 6.94
CA ILE A 148 15.88 19.43 5.74
C ILE A 148 16.60 18.82 4.57
N ARG A 149 15.86 18.44 3.54
CA ARG A 149 16.45 17.97 2.30
C ARG A 149 17.00 19.15 1.51
N LEU A 150 18.27 19.08 1.11
CA LEU A 150 18.92 20.10 0.29
C LEU A 150 18.95 19.67 -1.17
N SER A 151 18.81 20.65 -2.07
CA SER A 151 18.85 20.41 -3.51
C SER A 151 20.25 20.03 -4.00
N HIS A 152 20.32 19.02 -4.87
CA HIS A 152 21.55 18.63 -5.58
C HIS A 152 21.75 19.45 -6.86
N TYR A 153 23.02 19.70 -7.24
CA TYR A 153 23.42 20.30 -8.50
C TYR A 153 23.76 19.22 -9.54
N TYR A 154 23.11 19.24 -10.70
CA TYR A 154 23.52 18.41 -11.82
C TYR A 154 24.68 19.08 -12.57
N SER A 155 25.58 18.27 -13.11
CA SER A 155 26.77 18.71 -13.87
C SER A 155 26.48 19.58 -15.10
N GLU A 156 25.21 19.65 -15.53
CA GLU A 156 24.76 20.48 -16.66
C GLU A 156 24.23 21.87 -16.23
N GLY A 157 24.37 22.24 -14.96
CA GLY A 157 23.90 23.54 -14.43
C GLY A 157 22.43 23.56 -14.04
N GLU A 158 21.71 22.45 -14.19
CA GLU A 158 20.34 22.30 -13.70
C GLU A 158 20.33 21.86 -12.23
N ARG A 159 19.39 22.41 -11.43
CA ARG A 159 19.17 22.00 -10.04
C ARG A 159 18.10 20.92 -9.96
N SER A 160 18.26 20.02 -9.00
CA SER A 160 17.21 19.08 -8.60
C SER A 160 15.91 19.82 -8.26
N ARG A 161 14.80 19.24 -8.70
CA ARG A 161 13.46 19.68 -8.28
C ARG A 161 13.11 19.30 -6.83
N PHE A 162 13.96 18.48 -6.19
CA PHE A 162 13.81 18.00 -4.82
C PHE A 162 14.76 18.73 -3.88
N GLY A 163 14.30 18.96 -2.67
CA GLY A 163 15.00 19.68 -1.62
C GLY A 163 15.03 21.19 -1.84
N VAL A 164 15.40 21.90 -0.79
CA VAL A 164 15.50 23.36 -0.78
C VAL A 164 16.89 23.83 -1.17
N THR A 165 16.96 25.01 -1.77
CA THR A 165 18.22 25.70 -2.05
C THR A 165 18.78 26.38 -0.79
N GLU A 166 20.06 26.75 -0.82
CA GLU A 166 20.69 27.48 0.30
C GLU A 166 19.94 28.79 0.61
N ARG A 167 19.46 29.47 -0.44
CA ARG A 167 18.70 30.70 -0.31
C ARG A 167 17.37 30.48 0.40
N GLU A 168 16.58 29.49 -0.03
CA GLU A 168 15.31 29.16 0.64
C GLU A 168 15.54 28.73 2.09
N TYR A 169 16.64 28.02 2.38
CA TYR A 169 16.99 27.72 3.76
C TYR A 169 17.25 28.98 4.58
N ILE A 170 18.11 29.88 4.10
CA ILE A 170 18.52 31.08 4.85
C ILE A 170 17.37 32.08 4.97
N ASP A 171 16.67 32.35 3.88
CA ASP A 171 15.65 33.41 3.79
C ASP A 171 14.32 32.97 4.42
N ASP A 172 13.93 31.69 4.27
CA ASP A 172 12.58 31.23 4.62
C ASP A 172 12.55 30.22 5.77
N ILE A 173 13.45 29.23 5.81
CA ILE A 173 13.39 28.14 6.82
C ILE A 173 14.07 28.53 8.14
N LEU A 174 15.28 29.07 8.08
CA LEU A 174 16.07 29.39 9.27
C LEU A 174 15.32 30.36 10.20
N PRO A 175 14.64 31.42 9.73
CA PRO A 175 13.84 32.28 10.60
C PRO A 175 12.64 31.55 11.24
N LEU A 176 11.99 30.64 10.51
CA LEU A 176 10.87 29.87 11.04
C LEU A 176 11.33 28.92 12.15
N ILE A 177 12.37 28.12 11.90
CA ILE A 177 12.89 27.17 12.89
C ILE A 177 13.48 27.90 14.10
N SER A 178 14.21 29.00 13.90
CA SER A 178 14.85 29.72 15.02
C SER A 178 13.84 30.36 15.98
N ASN A 179 12.67 30.75 15.48
CA ASN A 179 11.60 31.36 16.27
C ASN A 179 10.52 30.35 16.70
N SER A 180 10.62 29.08 16.31
CA SER A 180 9.62 28.07 16.63
C SER A 180 9.81 27.53 18.05
N ASP A 181 8.72 27.51 18.82
CA ASP A 181 8.64 26.81 20.10
C ASP A 181 8.39 25.30 19.93
N TYR A 182 8.07 24.85 18.71
CA TYR A 182 7.56 23.52 18.42
C TYR A 182 8.46 22.68 17.51
N LEU A 183 9.33 23.30 16.71
CA LEU A 183 10.22 22.64 15.77
C LEU A 183 11.67 23.06 16.00
N TYR A 184 12.61 22.13 15.84
CA TYR A 184 14.04 22.44 15.81
C TYR A 184 14.74 21.68 14.69
N LEU A 185 15.84 22.24 14.20
CA LEU A 185 16.66 21.60 13.18
C LEU A 185 17.35 20.36 13.78
N LYS A 186 17.06 19.20 13.20
CA LYS A 186 17.73 17.92 13.53
C LYS A 186 18.93 17.66 12.63
N GLY A 187 18.87 18.09 11.38
CA GLY A 187 19.94 17.81 10.41
C GLY A 187 19.55 18.08 8.97
N PHE A 188 20.38 17.59 8.05
CA PHE A 188 20.22 17.78 6.61
C PHE A 188 20.25 16.44 5.87
N HIS A 189 19.50 16.37 4.78
CA HIS A 189 19.44 15.22 3.88
C HIS A 189 19.94 15.61 2.48
N LEU A 190 20.89 14.82 1.95
CA LEU A 190 21.43 14.90 0.61
C LEU A 190 21.16 13.59 -0.13
N HIS A 191 20.55 13.65 -1.32
CA HIS A 191 20.39 12.48 -2.17
C HIS A 191 20.71 12.79 -3.63
N VAL A 192 21.66 12.04 -4.19
CA VAL A 192 22.16 12.26 -5.56
C VAL A 192 21.75 11.18 -6.56
N GLY A 193 21.03 10.13 -6.13
CA GLY A 193 20.50 9.10 -7.02
C GLY A 193 20.76 7.67 -6.54
N SER A 194 20.51 6.70 -7.43
CA SER A 194 20.59 5.26 -7.15
C SER A 194 21.51 4.56 -8.15
N ASN A 195 22.06 3.41 -7.74
CA ASN A 195 22.90 2.54 -8.57
C ASN A 195 24.15 3.23 -9.16
N LEU A 196 24.92 3.93 -8.32
CA LEU A 196 26.10 4.68 -8.76
C LEU A 196 27.28 3.73 -9.02
N SER A 197 28.01 3.96 -10.11
CA SER A 197 29.20 3.18 -10.47
C SER A 197 30.44 3.53 -9.64
N SER A 198 30.45 4.68 -8.97
CA SER A 198 31.54 5.19 -8.13
C SER A 198 31.00 6.14 -7.04
N PRO A 199 31.76 6.43 -5.98
CA PRO A 199 31.36 7.38 -4.94
C PRO A 199 31.38 8.84 -5.40
N ASP A 200 32.01 9.14 -6.54
CA ASP A 200 32.36 10.51 -6.96
C ASP A 200 31.19 11.47 -6.90
N ARG A 201 30.01 11.05 -7.37
CA ARG A 201 28.82 11.91 -7.36
C ARG A 201 28.34 12.30 -5.95
N ILE A 202 28.44 11.38 -4.98
CA ILE A 202 28.14 11.68 -3.57
C ILE A 202 29.19 12.64 -3.03
N ILE A 203 30.46 12.39 -3.32
CA ILE A 203 31.59 13.20 -2.84
C ILE A 203 31.54 14.62 -3.40
N ASP A 204 31.25 14.79 -4.68
CA ASP A 204 31.18 16.10 -5.32
C ASP A 204 30.03 16.93 -4.74
N ASN A 205 28.85 16.33 -4.59
CA ASN A 205 27.70 16.99 -3.96
C ASN A 205 27.96 17.33 -2.48
N LEU A 206 28.54 16.40 -1.72
CA LEU A 206 28.87 16.64 -0.33
C LEU A 206 29.92 17.74 -0.19
N ARG A 207 30.94 17.76 -1.05
CA ARG A 207 31.99 18.80 -1.06
C ARG A 207 31.41 20.19 -1.31
N GLU A 208 30.44 20.30 -2.21
CA GLU A 208 29.75 21.56 -2.50
C GLU A 208 28.93 22.07 -1.31
N TRP A 209 28.19 21.18 -0.64
CA TRP A 209 27.37 21.53 0.52
C TRP A 209 28.16 21.65 1.82
N LEU A 210 29.39 21.11 1.90
CA LEU A 210 30.14 21.00 3.15
C LEU A 210 30.35 22.34 3.88
N PRO A 211 30.71 23.46 3.22
CA PRO A 211 30.84 24.75 3.90
C PRO A 211 29.53 25.22 4.54
N PHE A 212 28.41 25.00 3.85
CA PHE A 212 27.07 25.31 4.36
C PHE A 212 26.72 24.41 5.55
N LEU A 213 26.98 23.10 5.45
CA LEU A 213 26.70 22.14 6.51
C LEU A 213 27.50 22.45 7.77
N VAL A 214 28.81 22.70 7.66
CA VAL A 214 29.67 23.06 8.81
C VAL A 214 29.17 24.31 9.53
N LYS A 215 28.61 25.27 8.79
CA LYS A 215 28.08 26.52 9.37
C LYS A 215 26.72 26.35 10.06
N ASN A 216 25.85 25.49 9.53
CA ASN A 216 24.43 25.45 9.90
C ASN A 216 23.99 24.15 10.62
N MET A 217 24.80 23.09 10.59
CA MET A 217 24.48 21.82 11.24
C MET A 217 24.61 21.96 12.77
N PRO A 218 23.65 21.43 13.55
CA PRO A 218 23.84 21.27 15.00
C PRO A 218 25.06 20.40 15.33
N ASP A 219 25.68 20.59 16.49
CA ASP A 219 26.87 19.81 16.89
C ASP A 219 26.65 18.29 16.83
N THR A 220 25.45 17.83 17.18
CA THR A 220 25.02 16.41 17.12
C THR A 220 24.01 16.15 16.01
N GLY A 221 24.07 16.96 14.94
CA GLY A 221 23.13 16.92 13.83
C GLY A 221 23.21 15.62 13.02
N HIS A 222 22.11 15.34 12.31
CA HIS A 222 22.02 14.22 11.39
C HIS A 222 22.46 14.66 9.98
N LEU A 223 23.39 13.92 9.37
CA LEU A 223 23.70 14.05 7.96
C LEU A 223 23.24 12.78 7.25
N ASP A 224 22.09 12.86 6.60
CA ASP A 224 21.59 11.81 5.73
C ASP A 224 22.18 11.99 4.32
N LEU A 225 22.85 10.95 3.82
CA LEU A 225 23.47 10.93 2.49
C LEU A 225 22.66 10.10 1.48
N GLY A 226 21.46 9.67 1.87
CA GLY A 226 20.56 8.90 1.05
C GLY A 226 21.18 7.59 0.56
N SER A 227 20.76 7.17 -0.62
CA SER A 227 21.25 5.94 -1.27
C SER A 227 22.50 6.17 -2.14
N GLY A 228 22.80 5.19 -3.00
CA GLY A 228 23.82 5.30 -4.04
C GLY A 228 24.56 4.00 -4.31
N PHE A 229 24.52 3.07 -3.37
CA PHE A 229 25.18 1.77 -3.46
C PHE A 229 24.64 0.93 -4.64
N PRO A 230 25.51 0.45 -5.55
CA PRO A 230 25.08 -0.29 -6.72
C PRO A 230 24.69 -1.73 -6.40
N SER A 231 23.73 -2.25 -7.16
CA SER A 231 23.54 -3.70 -7.25
C SER A 231 24.57 -4.33 -8.17
N ASP A 232 24.81 -5.62 -7.98
CA ASP A 232 25.64 -6.41 -8.87
C ASP A 232 24.93 -6.67 -10.22
N SER A 233 23.61 -6.74 -10.22
CA SER A 233 22.77 -6.90 -11.40
C SER A 233 22.97 -5.74 -12.38
N PHE A 234 22.66 -6.00 -13.65
CA PHE A 234 22.62 -5.06 -14.77
C PHE A 234 23.89 -4.80 -15.55
N SER A 235 25.03 -5.38 -15.15
CA SER A 235 26.19 -5.37 -16.04
C SER A 235 26.01 -6.43 -17.13
N SER A 236 26.06 -5.99 -18.39
CA SER A 236 26.12 -6.89 -19.56
C SER A 236 27.49 -7.54 -19.75
N ASP A 237 28.50 -7.09 -19.00
CA ASP A 237 29.87 -7.62 -18.98
C ASP A 237 30.22 -8.16 -17.58
N GLU A 238 30.40 -9.48 -17.47
CA GLU A 238 30.79 -10.17 -16.23
C GLU A 238 32.14 -9.70 -15.68
N LYS A 239 33.02 -9.12 -16.51
CA LYS A 239 34.34 -8.64 -16.08
C LYS A 239 34.25 -7.34 -15.28
N ILE A 240 33.15 -6.60 -15.40
CA ILE A 240 32.95 -5.35 -14.67
C ILE A 240 32.58 -5.70 -13.22
N HIS A 241 33.52 -5.42 -12.32
CA HIS A 241 33.34 -5.63 -10.89
C HIS A 241 32.46 -4.52 -10.32
N THR A 242 31.44 -4.90 -9.57
CA THR A 242 30.60 -3.95 -8.84
C THR A 242 31.35 -3.44 -7.61
N ILE A 243 31.46 -2.12 -7.51
CA ILE A 243 32.10 -1.44 -6.39
C ILE A 243 31.35 -1.74 -5.08
N GLN A 244 32.10 -1.98 -4.00
CA GLN A 244 31.55 -2.36 -2.71
C GLN A 244 31.22 -1.12 -1.84
N PRO A 245 30.25 -1.22 -0.92
CA PRO A 245 29.86 -0.10 -0.04
C PRO A 245 31.01 0.51 0.76
N SER A 246 31.98 -0.29 1.23
CA SER A 246 33.18 0.21 1.90
C SER A 246 33.92 1.30 1.14
N ALA A 247 33.96 1.27 -0.20
CA ALA A 247 34.60 2.33 -1.00
C ALA A 247 33.85 3.67 -0.88
N PHE A 248 32.52 3.64 -0.78
CA PHE A 248 31.70 4.83 -0.56
C PHE A 248 31.89 5.37 0.85
N PHE A 249 31.79 4.51 1.86
CA PHE A 249 31.98 4.94 3.25
C PHE A 249 33.37 5.53 3.47
N LYS A 250 34.42 4.91 2.91
CA LYS A 250 35.78 5.44 2.97
C LYS A 250 35.88 6.83 2.36
N ALA A 251 35.37 7.02 1.14
CA ALA A 251 35.47 8.29 0.44
C ALA A 251 34.73 9.42 1.20
N ILE A 252 33.57 9.12 1.76
CA ILE A 252 32.77 10.05 2.57
C ILE A 252 33.53 10.40 3.86
N TYR A 253 34.04 9.38 4.56
CA TYR A 253 34.83 9.57 5.77
C TYR A 253 36.06 10.43 5.52
N ASP A 254 36.84 10.13 4.49
CA ASP A 254 38.06 10.88 4.15
C ASP A 254 37.75 12.35 3.85
N LEU A 255 36.66 12.65 3.11
CA LEU A 255 36.25 14.03 2.83
C LEU A 255 35.92 14.79 4.12
N LEU A 256 35.10 14.19 4.99
CA LEU A 256 34.65 14.83 6.23
C LEU A 256 35.79 14.99 7.24
N ALA A 257 36.62 13.96 7.41
CA ALA A 257 37.75 13.98 8.34
C ALA A 257 38.83 15.00 7.93
N ASN A 258 39.05 15.19 6.63
CA ASN A 258 39.96 16.21 6.11
C ASN A 258 39.46 17.64 6.38
N GLN A 259 38.14 17.85 6.42
CA GLN A 259 37.55 19.14 6.79
C GLN A 259 37.69 19.40 8.30
N ASN A 260 37.31 18.43 9.13
CA ASN A 260 37.51 18.44 10.57
C ASN A 260 37.35 17.01 11.11
N ALA A 261 38.37 16.52 11.81
CA ALA A 261 38.43 15.15 12.33
C ALA A 261 37.32 14.80 13.36
N ASP A 262 36.62 15.79 13.91
CA ASP A 262 35.52 15.58 14.84
C ASP A 262 34.14 15.51 14.16
N ILE A 263 34.01 15.98 12.91
CA ILE A 263 32.73 15.91 12.17
C ILE A 263 32.22 14.46 12.06
N PRO A 264 33.01 13.47 11.60
CA PRO A 264 32.55 12.08 11.50
C PRO A 264 32.22 11.42 12.85
N LYS A 265 32.64 12.03 13.97
CA LYS A 265 32.38 11.53 15.32
C LYS A 265 31.11 12.14 15.92
N ASN A 266 30.91 13.44 15.67
CA ASN A 266 29.86 14.22 16.31
C ASN A 266 28.53 14.08 15.56
N TRP A 267 28.56 14.10 14.23
CA TRP A 267 27.36 13.97 13.42
C TRP A 267 26.90 12.51 13.35
N LYS A 268 25.57 12.33 13.29
CA LYS A 268 24.97 11.03 12.99
C LYS A 268 24.92 10.86 11.47
N MET A 269 25.62 9.86 10.95
CA MET A 269 25.64 9.57 9.52
C MET A 269 24.51 8.61 9.15
N ILE A 270 23.58 9.04 8.29
CA ILE A 270 22.45 8.22 7.85
C ILE A 270 22.64 7.83 6.39
N PHE A 271 22.32 6.58 6.08
CA PHE A 271 22.38 6.03 4.72
C PHE A 271 21.09 5.28 4.40
N GLU A 272 20.61 5.44 3.17
CA GLU A 272 19.32 4.90 2.72
C GLU A 272 19.46 3.83 1.61
N PRO A 273 20.14 2.70 1.84
CA PRO A 273 20.32 1.67 0.83
C PRO A 273 18.97 1.05 0.43
N GLY A 274 18.77 0.86 -0.87
CA GLY A 274 17.64 0.10 -1.40
C GLY A 274 18.10 -1.04 -2.30
N ARG A 275 18.50 -0.66 -3.53
CA ARG A 275 18.87 -1.60 -4.60
C ARG A 275 19.99 -2.56 -4.20
N TYR A 276 21.02 -2.08 -3.50
CA TYR A 276 22.12 -2.93 -3.00
C TYR A 276 21.61 -4.13 -2.17
N LEU A 277 20.60 -3.93 -1.32
CA LEU A 277 20.10 -4.94 -0.39
C LEU A 277 19.18 -5.97 -1.05
N SER A 278 18.30 -5.52 -1.95
CA SER A 278 17.19 -6.35 -2.44
C SER A 278 17.35 -6.82 -3.88
N GLU A 279 18.03 -6.07 -4.75
CA GLU A 279 17.99 -6.32 -6.19
C GLU A 279 18.47 -7.69 -6.61
N ASP A 280 19.72 -8.00 -6.24
CA ASP A 280 20.39 -9.24 -6.64
C ASP A 280 19.82 -10.47 -5.95
N SER A 281 18.95 -10.25 -4.96
CA SER A 281 18.23 -11.29 -4.24
C SER A 281 16.89 -11.62 -4.90
N GLY A 282 16.43 -10.86 -5.88
CA GLY A 282 15.17 -11.15 -6.57
C GLY A 282 15.37 -11.80 -7.94
N TYR A 283 14.53 -12.81 -8.20
CA TYR A 283 14.50 -13.55 -9.45
C TYR A 283 13.06 -13.70 -9.95
N ALA A 284 12.84 -13.56 -11.25
CA ALA A 284 11.55 -13.87 -11.87
C ALA A 284 11.65 -15.17 -12.67
N CYS A 285 10.81 -16.16 -12.36
CA CYS A 285 10.72 -17.41 -13.10
C CYS A 285 9.57 -17.36 -14.11
N GLY A 286 9.89 -17.72 -15.35
CA GLY A 286 8.95 -17.83 -16.45
C GLY A 286 9.10 -19.14 -17.22
N LYS A 287 8.17 -19.40 -18.13
CA LYS A 287 8.16 -20.53 -19.05
C LYS A 287 7.94 -20.04 -20.49
N ALA A 288 8.66 -20.64 -21.44
CA ALA A 288 8.45 -20.42 -22.87
C ALA A 288 7.37 -21.38 -23.41
N PHE A 289 6.53 -20.90 -24.33
CA PHE A 289 5.38 -21.68 -24.82
C PHE A 289 5.40 -21.92 -26.33
N GLY A 290 5.49 -20.86 -27.12
CA GLY A 290 5.39 -20.93 -28.58
C GLY A 290 6.42 -20.04 -29.23
N TYR A 291 6.60 -20.21 -30.55
CA TYR A 291 7.47 -19.33 -31.32
C TYR A 291 6.89 -19.00 -32.69
N LYS A 292 7.35 -17.89 -33.26
CA LYS A 292 7.08 -17.48 -34.64
C LYS A 292 8.32 -16.85 -35.25
N TRP A 293 8.47 -16.95 -36.56
CA TRP A 293 9.58 -16.32 -37.29
C TRP A 293 9.18 -14.93 -37.80
N ARG A 294 10.02 -13.92 -37.57
CA ARG A 294 9.86 -12.55 -38.08
C ARG A 294 11.24 -11.98 -38.39
N TYR A 295 11.45 -11.48 -39.62
CA TYR A 295 12.63 -10.70 -40.02
C TYR A 295 13.98 -11.25 -39.49
N ASN A 296 14.27 -12.51 -39.82
CA ASN A 296 15.49 -13.22 -39.41
C ASN A 296 15.67 -13.34 -37.88
N ALA A 297 14.56 -13.42 -37.14
CA ALA A 297 14.56 -13.74 -35.72
C ALA A 297 13.41 -14.68 -35.36
N GLN A 298 13.67 -15.60 -34.43
CA GLN A 298 12.65 -16.40 -33.79
C GLN A 298 12.11 -15.63 -32.58
N VAL A 299 10.83 -15.25 -32.60
CA VAL A 299 10.18 -14.63 -31.45
C VAL A 299 9.66 -15.74 -30.55
N ILE A 300 10.21 -15.87 -29.35
CA ILE A 300 9.79 -16.81 -28.30
C ILE A 300 8.76 -16.11 -27.41
N GLN A 301 7.59 -16.72 -27.27
CA GLN A 301 6.50 -16.24 -26.43
C GLN A 301 6.60 -16.82 -25.02
N THR A 302 6.55 -15.96 -24.00
CA THR A 302 6.63 -16.36 -22.58
C THR A 302 5.37 -15.99 -21.79
N ASN A 303 5.27 -16.51 -20.56
CA ASN A 303 4.25 -16.14 -19.57
C ASN A 303 4.70 -15.02 -18.61
N LEU A 304 5.83 -14.36 -18.86
CA LEU A 304 6.23 -13.14 -18.18
C LEU A 304 5.90 -11.93 -19.06
N GLY A 305 5.88 -10.73 -18.48
CA GLY A 305 5.61 -9.49 -19.18
C GLY A 305 6.33 -8.33 -18.52
N VAL A 306 6.70 -7.32 -19.30
CA VAL A 306 7.42 -6.13 -18.81
C VAL A 306 6.63 -5.37 -17.75
N ASN A 307 5.30 -5.52 -17.72
CA ASN A 307 4.46 -4.93 -16.69
C ASN A 307 4.73 -5.51 -15.29
N TRP A 308 5.32 -6.70 -15.17
CA TRP A 308 5.76 -7.25 -13.88
C TRP A 308 7.24 -7.02 -13.59
N ILE A 309 8.04 -6.78 -14.63
CA ILE A 309 9.49 -6.53 -14.54
C ILE A 309 9.80 -5.22 -15.28
N PRO A 310 9.24 -4.07 -14.85
CA PRO A 310 9.39 -2.81 -15.56
C PRO A 310 10.85 -2.35 -15.67
N SER A 311 11.72 -2.79 -14.77
CA SER A 311 13.13 -2.40 -14.78
C SER A 311 13.90 -2.91 -16.02
N ILE A 312 13.39 -3.94 -16.71
CA ILE A 312 14.01 -4.55 -17.89
C ILE A 312 14.14 -3.60 -19.09
N HIS A 313 13.37 -2.51 -19.10
CA HIS A 313 13.51 -1.44 -20.09
C HIS A 313 14.73 -0.55 -19.89
N ASN A 314 15.20 -0.43 -18.65
CA ASN A 314 16.24 0.51 -18.26
C ASN A 314 17.56 -0.18 -17.94
N TRP A 315 17.53 -1.49 -17.69
CA TRP A 315 18.67 -2.23 -17.14
C TRP A 315 18.89 -3.56 -17.86
N SER A 316 20.14 -4.04 -17.88
CA SER A 316 20.49 -5.29 -18.59
C SER A 316 20.39 -6.52 -17.69
N HIS A 317 19.21 -7.12 -17.60
CA HIS A 317 19.03 -8.36 -16.82
C HIS A 317 19.72 -9.56 -17.48
N SER A 318 19.95 -10.63 -16.72
CA SER A 318 20.41 -11.91 -17.24
C SER A 318 19.28 -12.95 -17.28
N LEU A 319 19.33 -13.87 -18.26
CA LEU A 319 18.36 -14.95 -18.46
C LEU A 319 19.02 -16.31 -18.34
N THR A 320 18.74 -17.06 -17.29
CA THR A 320 19.27 -18.42 -17.11
C THR A 320 18.19 -19.44 -17.43
N ILE A 321 18.46 -20.37 -18.35
CA ILE A 321 17.54 -21.46 -18.70
C ILE A 321 17.62 -22.55 -17.62
N LEU A 322 16.48 -23.06 -17.16
CA LEU A 322 16.39 -24.15 -16.19
C LEU A 322 16.28 -25.52 -16.89
N GLY A 323 16.76 -26.56 -16.21
CA GLY A 323 16.78 -27.94 -16.73
C GLY A 323 18.03 -28.28 -17.55
N SER A 324 18.19 -29.56 -17.90
CA SER A 324 19.39 -30.07 -18.57
C SER A 324 19.55 -29.49 -19.98
N SER A 325 20.77 -29.04 -20.26
CA SER A 325 21.26 -28.62 -21.57
C SER A 325 21.53 -29.80 -22.51
N GLU A 326 20.64 -30.79 -22.53
CA GLU A 326 20.68 -31.87 -23.52
C GLU A 326 20.07 -31.35 -24.82
N GLY A 327 20.90 -30.67 -25.60
CA GLY A 327 20.58 -30.21 -26.94
C GLY A 327 21.71 -29.37 -27.52
N GLY A 328 21.94 -29.49 -28.84
CA GLY A 328 22.93 -28.68 -29.54
C GLY A 328 22.74 -27.17 -29.30
N LYS A 329 23.83 -26.40 -29.41
CA LYS A 329 23.80 -24.94 -29.35
C LYS A 329 22.78 -24.42 -30.36
N ILE A 330 21.74 -23.74 -29.87
CA ILE A 330 20.88 -22.91 -30.70
C ILE A 330 21.72 -21.69 -31.09
N GLU A 331 21.88 -21.51 -32.39
CA GLU A 331 22.57 -20.35 -32.97
C GLU A 331 21.58 -19.35 -33.58
N GLU A 332 20.30 -19.72 -33.62
CA GLU A 332 19.24 -18.86 -34.11
C GLU A 332 19.10 -17.61 -33.24
N VAL A 333 19.03 -16.47 -33.93
CA VAL A 333 18.75 -15.20 -33.28
C VAL A 333 17.31 -15.18 -32.80
N GLN A 334 17.13 -14.83 -31.54
CA GLN A 334 15.87 -14.87 -30.82
C GLN A 334 15.47 -13.49 -30.27
N ILE A 335 14.16 -13.28 -30.11
CA ILE A 335 13.57 -12.20 -29.32
C ILE A 335 12.69 -12.88 -28.26
N ILE A 336 12.86 -12.51 -26.99
CA ILE A 336 12.06 -13.08 -25.90
C ILE A 336 10.94 -12.08 -25.58
N ALA A 337 9.72 -12.41 -26.01
CA ALA A 337 8.54 -11.55 -25.89
C ALA A 337 7.71 -11.92 -24.64
N GLY A 338 7.10 -10.89 -24.06
CA GLY A 338 6.14 -11.02 -22.98
C GLY A 338 4.70 -11.23 -23.47
N PHE A 339 3.77 -11.49 -22.55
CA PHE A 339 2.38 -11.90 -22.86
C PHE A 339 1.42 -10.77 -23.28
N ASN A 340 1.80 -9.50 -23.17
CA ASN A 340 0.91 -8.37 -23.43
C ASN A 340 0.75 -8.10 -24.93
N CYS A 341 -0.39 -7.51 -25.28
CA CYS A 341 -0.71 -7.14 -26.66
C CYS A 341 -0.15 -5.75 -27.02
N PHE A 342 1.15 -5.53 -26.83
CA PHE A 342 1.83 -4.29 -27.23
C PHE A 342 3.28 -4.55 -27.67
N GLU A 343 3.76 -3.81 -28.67
CA GLU A 343 5.04 -4.07 -29.35
C GLU A 343 6.25 -4.03 -28.42
N ASN A 344 6.27 -3.13 -27.44
CA ASN A 344 7.42 -3.02 -26.54
C ASN A 344 7.38 -4.03 -25.38
N ASP A 345 6.43 -4.98 -25.34
CA ASP A 345 6.49 -6.09 -24.38
C ASP A 345 7.56 -7.12 -24.80
N CYS A 346 8.80 -6.67 -24.76
CA CYS A 346 10.00 -7.38 -25.13
C CYS A 346 10.88 -7.48 -23.89
N LEU A 347 10.96 -8.68 -23.32
CA LEU A 347 11.79 -8.95 -22.15
C LEU A 347 13.26 -8.94 -22.53
N PHE A 348 13.60 -9.57 -23.66
CA PHE A 348 14.97 -9.57 -24.16
C PHE A 348 15.02 -9.32 -25.67
N PRO A 349 15.77 -8.29 -26.13
CA PRO A 349 15.83 -7.88 -27.53
C PRO A 349 16.60 -8.89 -28.38
N LYS A 350 16.70 -8.64 -29.69
CA LYS A 350 17.30 -9.57 -30.67
C LYS A 350 18.73 -10.03 -30.28
N ASN A 351 18.89 -11.28 -29.83
CA ASN A 351 20.18 -11.92 -29.51
C ASN A 351 20.07 -13.45 -29.53
N ILE A 352 21.17 -14.19 -29.36
CA ILE A 352 21.15 -15.65 -29.22
C ILE A 352 20.97 -15.98 -27.72
N TYR A 353 19.79 -16.49 -27.35
CA TYR A 353 19.47 -16.90 -25.97
C TYR A 353 19.44 -18.41 -25.78
N GLY A 354 19.04 -19.16 -26.79
CA GLY A 354 18.92 -20.61 -26.72
C GLY A 354 17.67 -21.11 -26.00
N LEU A 355 16.68 -20.25 -25.75
CA LEU A 355 15.45 -20.62 -25.04
C LEU A 355 14.51 -21.37 -25.99
N LYS A 356 14.09 -22.58 -25.60
CA LYS A 356 13.13 -23.40 -26.35
C LYS A 356 11.73 -23.36 -25.73
N PRO A 357 10.66 -23.46 -26.54
CA PRO A 357 9.33 -23.78 -26.04
C PRO A 357 9.33 -24.96 -25.06
N GLY A 358 8.57 -24.84 -23.97
CA GLY A 358 8.49 -25.82 -22.89
C GLY A 358 9.50 -25.62 -21.77
N GLN A 359 10.58 -24.87 -21.98
CA GLN A 359 11.60 -24.63 -20.95
C GLN A 359 11.22 -23.49 -20.00
N HIS A 360 11.61 -23.65 -18.74
CA HIS A 360 11.60 -22.58 -17.75
C HIS A 360 12.90 -21.80 -17.79
N PHE A 361 12.85 -20.57 -17.29
CA PHE A 361 14.01 -19.69 -17.17
C PHE A 361 13.86 -18.76 -15.98
N LEU A 362 14.98 -18.25 -15.49
CA LEU A 362 15.08 -17.21 -14.47
C LEU A 362 15.61 -15.91 -15.07
N ILE A 363 15.01 -14.80 -14.67
CA ILE A 363 15.54 -13.45 -14.84
C ILE A 363 16.13 -13.02 -13.50
N ARG A 364 17.43 -12.66 -13.46
CA ARG A 364 18.08 -12.13 -12.25
C ARG A 364 17.93 -10.62 -12.15
N GLY A 365 17.91 -10.13 -10.92
CA GLY A 365 17.88 -8.70 -10.64
C GLY A 365 16.47 -8.18 -10.76
N CYS A 366 15.53 -8.82 -10.07
CA CYS A 366 14.12 -8.41 -10.03
C CYS A 366 13.64 -8.10 -8.60
N GLY A 367 14.57 -7.86 -7.69
CA GLY A 367 14.29 -7.78 -6.26
C GLY A 367 13.85 -6.39 -5.81
N SER A 368 14.32 -5.34 -6.49
CA SER A 368 13.89 -3.98 -6.22
C SER A 368 13.16 -3.37 -7.41
N TYR A 369 12.13 -2.59 -7.09
CA TYR A 369 11.22 -1.95 -8.02
C TYR A 369 10.39 -2.90 -8.90
N ASP A 370 10.79 -4.15 -9.20
CA ASP A 370 9.95 -5.06 -10.00
C ASP A 370 8.86 -5.74 -9.16
N MET A 371 9.24 -6.50 -8.13
CA MET A 371 8.29 -7.23 -7.27
C MET A 371 7.19 -6.33 -6.68
N GLN A 372 7.51 -5.06 -6.42
CA GLN A 372 6.59 -4.06 -5.87
C GLN A 372 5.83 -3.30 -6.96
N THR A 373 6.55 -2.66 -7.91
CA THR A 373 5.93 -1.73 -8.87
C THR A 373 5.38 -2.40 -10.12
N GLY A 374 5.63 -3.71 -10.29
CA GLY A 374 4.92 -4.51 -11.26
C GLY A 374 3.41 -4.26 -11.12
N ASN A 375 2.66 -4.22 -12.21
CA ASN A 375 1.24 -3.89 -12.19
C ASN A 375 0.40 -5.04 -12.75
N GLU A 376 -0.88 -5.08 -12.40
CA GLU A 376 -1.81 -6.14 -12.82
C GLU A 376 -2.48 -5.83 -14.17
N TRP A 377 -1.74 -5.20 -15.09
CA TRP A 377 -2.23 -5.03 -16.45
C TRP A 377 -2.30 -6.37 -17.17
N THR A 378 -3.48 -6.69 -17.71
CA THR A 378 -3.85 -7.93 -18.41
C THR A 378 -3.79 -9.23 -17.59
N ARG A 379 -2.91 -9.33 -16.58
CA ARG A 379 -2.73 -10.50 -15.71
C ARG A 379 -2.36 -10.10 -14.27
N ARG A 380 -2.78 -10.90 -13.29
CA ARG A 380 -2.49 -10.73 -11.84
C ARG A 380 -1.03 -10.95 -11.51
N LYS A 381 -0.53 -10.32 -10.45
CA LYS A 381 0.85 -10.51 -10.00
C LYS A 381 1.14 -11.97 -9.65
N PRO A 382 2.30 -12.50 -10.07
CA PRO A 382 2.78 -13.80 -9.62
C PRO A 382 2.96 -13.85 -8.09
N PRO A 383 2.86 -15.04 -7.48
CA PRO A 383 3.25 -15.22 -6.09
C PRO A 383 4.75 -14.95 -5.93
N VAL A 384 5.16 -14.65 -4.69
CA VAL A 384 6.57 -14.52 -4.31
C VAL A 384 6.89 -15.63 -3.34
N TYR A 385 7.82 -16.49 -3.70
CA TYR A 385 8.45 -17.45 -2.80
C TYR A 385 9.74 -16.84 -2.26
N ALA A 386 10.15 -17.24 -1.06
CA ALA A 386 11.41 -16.85 -0.49
C ALA A 386 12.24 -18.07 -0.09
N TYR A 387 13.54 -17.98 -0.30
CA TYR A 387 14.54 -18.91 0.21
C TYR A 387 15.15 -18.30 1.48
N LEU A 388 15.00 -18.99 2.62
CA LEU A 388 15.45 -18.53 3.92
C LEU A 388 15.91 -19.72 4.76
N ASN A 389 17.13 -19.66 5.29
CA ASN A 389 17.76 -20.71 6.09
C ASN A 389 17.69 -22.10 5.43
N GLY A 390 17.96 -22.17 4.13
CA GLY A 390 17.93 -23.43 3.39
C GLY A 390 16.52 -23.97 3.07
N SER A 391 15.47 -23.22 3.38
CA SER A 391 14.08 -23.64 3.20
C SER A 391 13.29 -22.67 2.32
N LEU A 392 12.32 -23.22 1.57
CA LEU A 392 11.38 -22.46 0.77
C LEU A 392 10.12 -22.12 1.57
N LEU A 393 9.66 -20.87 1.46
CA LEU A 393 8.40 -20.42 2.05
C LEU A 393 7.65 -19.47 1.12
N THR A 394 6.34 -19.35 1.31
CA THR A 394 5.52 -18.40 0.55
C THR A 394 5.56 -17.03 1.21
N ALA A 395 6.18 -16.04 0.57
CA ALA A 395 6.31 -14.68 1.08
C ALA A 395 5.13 -13.78 0.66
N ARG A 396 4.54 -14.04 -0.50
CA ARG A 396 3.33 -13.36 -0.99
C ARG A 396 2.50 -14.31 -1.85
N ILE A 397 1.22 -14.45 -1.53
CA ILE A 397 0.26 -15.19 -2.37
C ILE A 397 -0.24 -14.31 -3.53
N THR A 398 -0.67 -14.93 -4.63
CA THR A 398 -1.45 -14.24 -5.66
C THR A 398 -2.77 -13.77 -5.08
N GLN A 399 -3.12 -12.50 -5.27
CA GLN A 399 -4.40 -11.99 -4.77
C GLN A 399 -5.57 -12.74 -5.42
N PRO A 400 -6.61 -13.13 -4.65
CA PRO A 400 -7.78 -13.79 -5.20
C PRO A 400 -8.53 -12.85 -6.16
N LEU A 401 -9.26 -13.43 -7.13
CA LEU A 401 -10.10 -12.69 -8.10
C LEU A 401 -11.14 -11.75 -7.45
N LEU A 402 -11.38 -11.95 -6.15
CA LEU A 402 -12.49 -11.43 -5.37
C LEU A 402 -12.35 -9.96 -4.93
N SER A 403 -11.35 -9.21 -5.36
CA SER A 403 -11.28 -7.76 -5.10
C SER A 403 -11.51 -6.90 -6.35
N SER A 404 -11.04 -7.32 -7.52
CA SER A 404 -11.13 -6.48 -8.73
C SER A 404 -12.54 -6.40 -9.33
N VAL A 405 -13.33 -7.47 -9.23
CA VAL A 405 -14.76 -7.46 -9.64
C VAL A 405 -15.62 -6.66 -8.65
N TYR A 406 -15.21 -6.58 -7.39
CA TYR A 406 -15.96 -5.90 -6.32
C TYR A 406 -15.62 -4.41 -6.17
N ASN A 407 -14.58 -3.94 -6.87
CA ASN A 407 -14.21 -2.52 -6.89
C ASN A 407 -14.87 -1.74 -8.03
N ASP A 408 -15.42 -2.43 -9.04
CA ASP A 408 -16.34 -1.82 -10.00
C ASP A 408 -17.75 -1.85 -9.40
N LEU A 409 -18.00 -0.84 -8.58
CA LEU A 409 -19.25 -0.62 -7.86
C LEU A 409 -20.50 -0.83 -8.76
N LEU A 410 -20.44 -0.45 -10.04
CA LEU A 410 -21.59 -0.58 -10.92
C LEU A 410 -21.98 -2.04 -11.25
N GLN A 411 -21.14 -3.03 -10.95
CA GLN A 411 -21.45 -4.45 -11.19
C GLN A 411 -22.08 -5.16 -9.98
N LEU A 412 -22.24 -4.49 -8.84
CA LEU A 412 -22.70 -5.06 -7.56
C LEU A 412 -24.08 -4.52 -7.12
N ASP A 413 -25.00 -4.32 -8.06
CA ASP A 413 -26.40 -4.05 -7.74
C ASP A 413 -27.03 -5.35 -7.18
N GLU A 414 -27.09 -5.49 -5.85
CA GLU A 414 -27.86 -6.55 -5.20
C GLU A 414 -29.35 -6.29 -5.42
N MET A 415 -30.07 -7.32 -5.85
CA MET A 415 -31.53 -7.31 -5.93
C MET A 415 -32.09 -8.56 -5.25
N ILE A 416 -32.89 -8.34 -4.22
CA ILE A 416 -33.58 -9.40 -3.48
C ILE A 416 -35.08 -9.28 -3.77
N PHE A 417 -35.62 -10.29 -4.43
CA PHE A 417 -37.07 -10.43 -4.59
C PHE A 417 -37.67 -10.93 -3.27
N VAL A 418 -38.48 -10.09 -2.64
CA VAL A 418 -39.29 -10.49 -1.48
C VAL A 418 -40.52 -11.25 -1.96
N ASP A 419 -41.17 -10.73 -2.99
CA ASP A 419 -42.24 -11.38 -3.75
C ASP A 419 -42.46 -10.64 -5.10
N HIS A 420 -43.53 -10.96 -5.82
CA HIS A 420 -43.89 -10.34 -7.11
C HIS A 420 -44.20 -8.83 -7.03
N THR A 421 -44.40 -8.27 -5.83
CA THR A 421 -44.71 -6.85 -5.61
C THR A 421 -43.60 -6.09 -4.90
N ILE A 422 -42.70 -6.76 -4.18
CA ILE A 422 -41.67 -6.11 -3.35
C ILE A 422 -40.28 -6.59 -3.77
N GLN A 423 -39.40 -5.63 -4.00
CA GLN A 423 -37.97 -5.84 -4.22
C GLN A 423 -37.16 -5.00 -3.24
N LEU A 424 -36.02 -5.53 -2.82
CA LEU A 424 -34.99 -4.78 -2.11
C LEU A 424 -33.81 -4.64 -3.05
N VAL A 425 -33.38 -3.41 -3.30
CA VAL A 425 -32.26 -3.12 -4.21
C VAL A 425 -31.17 -2.33 -3.52
N SER A 426 -29.94 -2.46 -3.99
CA SER A 426 -28.82 -1.63 -3.50
C SER A 426 -29.16 -0.13 -3.54
N PRO A 427 -28.66 0.64 -2.55
CA PRO A 427 -28.90 2.07 -2.48
C PRO A 427 -28.17 2.74 -3.66
N SER A 428 -28.85 3.63 -4.37
CA SER A 428 -28.27 4.25 -5.57
C SER A 428 -28.82 5.66 -5.74
N ARG A 429 -27.96 6.58 -6.20
CA ARG A 429 -28.33 7.98 -6.49
C ARG A 429 -29.58 8.10 -7.37
N LYS A 430 -29.86 7.10 -8.22
CA LYS A 430 -31.07 7.07 -9.07
C LYS A 430 -32.38 7.17 -8.28
N PHE A 431 -32.39 6.75 -7.01
CA PHE A 431 -33.57 6.83 -6.14
C PHE A 431 -33.64 8.10 -5.30
N ALA A 432 -32.62 8.96 -5.33
CA ALA A 432 -32.49 10.09 -4.41
C ALA A 432 -33.66 11.08 -4.49
N THR A 433 -34.09 11.44 -5.70
CA THR A 433 -35.21 12.37 -5.89
C THR A 433 -36.51 11.82 -5.31
N ALA A 434 -36.87 10.58 -5.65
CA ALA A 434 -38.10 9.96 -5.17
C ALA A 434 -38.09 9.74 -3.64
N LEU A 435 -36.96 9.30 -3.08
CA LEU A 435 -36.82 9.14 -1.62
C LEU A 435 -36.88 10.49 -0.90
N PHE A 436 -36.25 11.54 -1.46
CA PHE A 436 -36.33 12.89 -0.91
C PHE A 436 -37.77 13.42 -0.89
N GLU A 437 -38.54 13.21 -1.97
CA GLU A 437 -39.95 13.59 -2.01
C GLU A 437 -40.78 12.87 -0.94
N ILE A 438 -40.53 11.57 -0.72
CA ILE A 438 -41.17 10.81 0.35
C ILE A 438 -40.81 11.35 1.73
N ILE A 439 -39.52 11.62 1.98
CA ILE A 439 -39.04 12.18 3.25
C ILE A 439 -39.68 13.54 3.50
N ASN A 440 -39.75 14.39 2.47
CA ASN A 440 -40.30 15.73 2.60
C ASN A 440 -41.82 15.70 2.86
N HIS A 441 -42.55 14.81 2.19
CA HIS A 441 -43.98 14.64 2.40
C HIS A 441 -44.33 14.09 3.78
N ASN A 442 -43.51 13.18 4.32
CA ASN A 442 -43.76 12.50 5.60
C ASN A 442 -42.94 13.10 6.76
N ARG A 443 -42.38 14.30 6.62
CA ARG A 443 -41.36 14.86 7.53
C ARG A 443 -41.85 14.96 8.97
N ASP A 444 -43.04 15.49 9.17
CA ASP A 444 -43.61 15.68 10.52
C ASP A 444 -43.88 14.34 11.20
N ASP A 445 -44.35 13.35 10.46
CA ASP A 445 -44.61 12.02 10.97
C ASP A 445 -43.34 11.22 11.25
N PHE A 446 -42.33 11.31 10.38
CA PHE A 446 -41.02 10.70 10.65
C PHE A 446 -40.35 11.35 11.87
N SER A 447 -40.49 12.66 12.03
CA SER A 447 -39.89 13.42 13.14
C SER A 447 -40.46 13.06 14.52
N LYS A 448 -41.60 12.38 14.59
CA LYS A 448 -42.15 11.81 15.84
C LYS A 448 -41.35 10.62 16.37
N TYR A 449 -40.60 9.94 15.51
CA TYR A 449 -39.88 8.71 15.85
C TYR A 449 -38.42 8.69 15.40
N MET A 450 -37.96 9.72 14.68
CA MET A 450 -36.61 9.77 14.11
C MET A 450 -36.05 11.20 14.18
N ALA A 451 -34.79 11.36 14.59
CA ALA A 451 -34.18 12.68 14.73
C ALA A 451 -33.72 13.27 13.38
N TRP A 452 -33.31 12.39 12.45
CA TRP A 452 -32.62 12.77 11.22
C TRP A 452 -33.44 13.50 10.14
N PRO A 453 -34.78 13.38 10.01
CA PRO A 453 -35.52 14.00 8.91
C PRO A 453 -35.28 15.50 8.81
N ARG A 454 -35.14 16.21 9.94
CA ARG A 454 -34.88 17.66 9.98
C ARG A 454 -33.57 18.10 9.28
N TYR A 455 -32.62 17.19 9.08
CA TYR A 455 -31.33 17.49 8.45
C TYR A 455 -31.33 17.25 6.93
N VAL A 456 -32.41 16.69 6.37
CA VAL A 456 -32.55 16.41 4.94
C VAL A 456 -33.36 17.53 4.28
N ASN A 457 -32.68 18.52 3.70
CA ASN A 457 -33.30 19.76 3.20
C ASN A 457 -33.32 19.86 1.67
N LYS A 458 -32.43 19.13 0.98
CA LYS A 458 -32.33 19.09 -0.48
C LYS A 458 -32.05 17.67 -0.97
N VAL A 459 -32.34 17.41 -2.25
CA VAL A 459 -32.09 16.12 -2.91
C VAL A 459 -30.63 15.68 -2.75
N SER A 460 -29.66 16.61 -2.78
CA SER A 460 -28.25 16.30 -2.62
C SER A 460 -27.91 15.67 -1.26
N ASP A 461 -28.65 16.00 -0.19
CA ASP A 461 -28.42 15.39 1.12
C ASP A 461 -28.78 13.89 1.09
N THR A 462 -29.85 13.55 0.35
CA THR A 462 -30.25 12.15 0.12
C THR A 462 -29.27 11.45 -0.82
N GLN A 463 -28.71 12.15 -1.82
CA GLN A 463 -27.66 11.60 -2.70
C GLN A 463 -26.41 11.23 -1.88
N SER A 464 -25.90 12.16 -1.06
CA SER A 464 -24.74 11.92 -0.20
C SER A 464 -24.96 10.76 0.78
N PHE A 465 -26.15 10.68 1.38
CA PHE A 465 -26.52 9.55 2.24
C PHE A 465 -26.51 8.21 1.48
N LEU A 466 -27.07 8.17 0.26
CA LEU A 466 -27.10 6.96 -0.55
C LEU A 466 -25.70 6.54 -1.00
N ASP A 467 -24.80 7.47 -1.31
CA ASP A 467 -23.40 7.15 -1.66
C ASP A 467 -22.65 6.52 -0.49
N VAL A 468 -22.75 7.14 0.70
CA VAL A 468 -22.11 6.61 1.91
C VAL A 468 -22.70 5.23 2.25
N SER A 469 -24.03 5.10 2.17
CA SER A 469 -24.72 3.83 2.41
C SER A 469 -24.31 2.76 1.40
N TYR A 470 -24.10 3.14 0.15
CA TYR A 470 -23.69 2.23 -0.90
C TYR A 470 -22.26 1.72 -0.70
N LEU A 471 -21.32 2.59 -0.33
CA LEU A 471 -19.96 2.18 0.02
C LEU A 471 -19.94 1.25 1.26
N ALA A 472 -20.68 1.60 2.31
CA ALA A 472 -20.76 0.79 3.51
C ALA A 472 -21.45 -0.56 3.26
N HIS A 473 -22.43 -0.60 2.34
CA HIS A 473 -23.09 -1.81 1.85
C HIS A 473 -22.12 -2.79 1.20
N GLN A 474 -21.18 -2.30 0.40
CA GLN A 474 -20.17 -3.14 -0.26
C GLN A 474 -19.08 -3.64 0.70
N LYS A 475 -18.82 -2.92 1.79
CA LYS A 475 -17.83 -3.32 2.83
C LYS A 475 -18.38 -4.24 3.92
N ASP A 476 -19.66 -4.60 3.85
CA ASP A 476 -20.41 -5.32 4.90
C ASP A 476 -20.34 -4.63 6.28
N GLU A 477 -20.11 -3.32 6.35
CA GLU A 477 -20.11 -2.56 7.61
C GLU A 477 -21.54 -2.24 8.07
N SER A 478 -22.40 -1.96 7.08
CA SER A 478 -23.84 -1.82 7.19
C SER A 478 -24.45 -2.39 5.92
N LYS A 479 -25.76 -2.67 5.89
CA LYS A 479 -26.45 -3.12 4.67
C LYS A 479 -27.72 -2.32 4.50
N THR A 480 -27.73 -1.33 3.62
CA THR A 480 -28.92 -0.52 3.32
C THR A 480 -29.56 -1.01 2.04
N TYR A 481 -30.88 -1.08 1.98
CA TYR A 481 -31.66 -1.46 0.81
C TYR A 481 -32.77 -0.43 0.54
N VAL A 482 -32.94 -0.05 -0.72
CA VAL A 482 -34.15 0.67 -1.17
C VAL A 482 -35.26 -0.34 -1.37
N ILE A 483 -36.41 -0.08 -0.76
CA ILE A 483 -37.61 -0.90 -0.92
C ILE A 483 -38.35 -0.40 -2.14
N LEU A 484 -38.47 -1.24 -3.17
CA LEU A 484 -39.35 -1.01 -4.30
C LEU A 484 -40.67 -1.76 -4.06
N TYR A 485 -41.79 -1.05 -4.14
CA TYR A 485 -43.12 -1.65 -4.16
C TYR A 485 -43.79 -1.34 -5.49
N LYS A 486 -44.15 -2.38 -6.25
CA LYS A 486 -44.62 -2.26 -7.65
C LYS A 486 -43.68 -1.41 -8.51
N ASN A 487 -42.37 -1.67 -8.39
CA ASN A 487 -41.27 -0.97 -9.08
C ASN A 487 -41.06 0.52 -8.71
N ALA A 488 -41.78 1.05 -7.73
CA ALA A 488 -41.55 2.42 -7.24
C ALA A 488 -40.83 2.40 -5.88
N PRO A 489 -39.82 3.24 -5.63
CA PRO A 489 -39.18 3.35 -4.33
C PRO A 489 -40.17 3.89 -3.30
N VAL A 490 -40.30 3.21 -2.15
CA VAL A 490 -41.27 3.56 -1.11
C VAL A 490 -40.67 3.64 0.30
N GLY A 491 -39.38 3.31 0.47
CA GLY A 491 -38.74 3.34 1.77
C GLY A 491 -37.36 2.73 1.78
N LEU A 492 -36.77 2.64 2.97
CA LEU A 492 -35.49 1.98 3.21
C LEU A 492 -35.63 0.90 4.28
N LEU A 493 -34.84 -0.15 4.13
CA LEU A 493 -34.60 -1.19 5.13
C LEU A 493 -33.09 -1.39 5.24
N SER A 494 -32.57 -1.41 6.45
CA SER A 494 -31.13 -1.48 6.69
C SER A 494 -30.74 -2.36 7.87
N PHE A 495 -29.52 -2.90 7.81
CA PHE A 495 -28.72 -3.19 8.99
C PHE A 495 -27.86 -1.95 9.26
N ASN A 496 -28.30 -1.10 10.18
CA ASN A 496 -27.65 0.17 10.53
C ASN A 496 -26.20 -0.02 10.97
N SER A 497 -25.93 -1.14 11.64
CA SER A 497 -24.60 -1.61 11.99
C SER A 497 -24.58 -3.13 12.07
N ILE A 498 -23.42 -3.71 11.74
CA ILE A 498 -23.15 -5.13 11.84
C ILE A 498 -21.95 -5.33 12.79
N ASP A 499 -22.20 -5.96 13.92
CA ASP A 499 -21.16 -6.48 14.81
C ASP A 499 -20.70 -7.83 14.26
N LYS A 500 -19.67 -7.79 13.39
CA LYS A 500 -19.14 -8.97 12.70
C LYS A 500 -18.63 -10.04 13.68
N PRO A 501 -17.81 -9.71 14.72
CA PRO A 501 -17.37 -10.71 15.70
C PRO A 501 -18.51 -11.48 16.37
N ASN A 502 -19.60 -10.78 16.72
CA ASN A 502 -20.75 -11.40 17.39
C ASN A 502 -21.88 -11.80 16.43
N LYS A 503 -21.68 -11.68 15.12
CA LYS A 503 -22.68 -11.95 14.07
C LYS A 503 -24.04 -11.33 14.38
N THR A 504 -24.05 -10.07 14.83
CA THR A 504 -25.26 -9.35 15.24
C THR A 504 -25.55 -8.16 14.34
N ALA A 505 -26.75 -8.06 13.78
CA ALA A 505 -27.19 -6.95 12.94
C ALA A 505 -28.30 -6.13 13.61
N TYR A 506 -28.17 -4.80 13.56
CA TYR A 506 -29.17 -3.86 14.08
C TYR A 506 -30.07 -3.34 12.97
N VAL A 507 -31.34 -3.76 12.98
CA VAL A 507 -32.30 -3.50 11.90
C VAL A 507 -32.94 -2.12 12.07
N GLY A 508 -32.87 -1.30 11.03
CA GLY A 508 -33.54 -0.01 10.90
C GLY A 508 -34.42 0.02 9.64
N TYR A 509 -35.51 0.79 9.67
CA TYR A 509 -36.36 0.95 8.48
C TYR A 509 -37.28 2.18 8.58
N TRP A 510 -37.72 2.65 7.42
CA TRP A 510 -38.83 3.59 7.30
C TRP A 510 -39.58 3.34 5.98
N LEU A 511 -40.86 3.70 5.95
CA LEU A 511 -41.75 3.46 4.82
C LEU A 511 -42.68 4.65 4.64
N ASP A 512 -42.89 5.07 3.40
CA ASP A 512 -43.89 6.05 3.02
C ASP A 512 -45.26 5.71 3.63
N MET A 513 -45.88 6.68 4.29
CA MET A 513 -47.14 6.48 4.98
C MET A 513 -48.27 6.10 4.03
N ARG A 514 -48.20 6.52 2.77
CA ARG A 514 -49.20 6.23 1.74
C ARG A 514 -49.34 4.75 1.40
N VAL A 515 -48.32 3.94 1.69
CA VAL A 515 -48.31 2.50 1.39
C VAL A 515 -48.24 1.61 2.66
N GLN A 516 -48.39 2.20 3.85
CA GLN A 516 -48.50 1.44 5.09
C GLN A 516 -49.74 0.53 5.09
N GLY A 517 -49.75 -0.50 5.94
CA GLY A 517 -50.84 -1.48 6.02
C GLY A 517 -50.73 -2.64 5.02
N ASN A 518 -49.91 -2.52 3.98
CA ASN A 518 -49.70 -3.58 2.97
C ASN A 518 -48.68 -4.67 3.40
N GLY A 519 -48.25 -4.69 4.66
CA GLY A 519 -47.30 -5.68 5.17
C GLY A 519 -45.89 -5.64 4.56
N ILE A 520 -45.51 -4.54 3.89
CA ILE A 520 -44.24 -4.41 3.13
C ILE A 520 -43.02 -4.68 4.03
N ILE A 521 -42.86 -3.90 5.10
CA ILE A 521 -41.72 -4.05 6.03
C ILE A 521 -41.67 -5.44 6.65
N THR A 522 -42.81 -6.00 7.07
CA THR A 522 -42.84 -7.34 7.69
C THR A 522 -42.35 -8.41 6.72
N ARG A 523 -42.77 -8.37 5.45
CA ARG A 523 -42.30 -9.32 4.42
C ARG A 523 -40.82 -9.12 4.11
N SER A 524 -40.37 -7.87 3.96
CA SER A 524 -38.97 -7.54 3.69
C SER A 524 -38.01 -7.97 4.81
N ILE A 525 -38.36 -7.72 6.08
CA ILE A 525 -37.53 -8.15 7.23
C ILE A 525 -37.44 -9.67 7.28
N LYS A 526 -38.55 -10.39 7.13
CA LYS A 526 -38.53 -11.87 7.12
C LYS A 526 -37.60 -12.40 6.03
N LYS A 527 -37.66 -11.81 4.82
CA LYS A 527 -36.79 -12.22 3.71
C LYS A 527 -35.30 -11.95 3.99
N LEU A 528 -34.96 -10.78 4.53
CA LEU A 528 -33.57 -10.48 4.88
C LEU A 528 -33.05 -11.38 6.01
N VAL A 529 -33.85 -11.61 7.05
CA VAL A 529 -33.47 -12.51 8.15
C VAL A 529 -33.21 -13.91 7.61
N GLU A 530 -34.11 -14.46 6.79
CA GLU A 530 -33.93 -15.77 6.14
C GLU A 530 -32.64 -15.83 5.31
N GLN A 531 -32.41 -14.84 4.46
CA GLN A 531 -31.25 -14.81 3.56
C GLN A 531 -29.92 -14.75 4.32
N TYR A 532 -29.78 -13.83 5.27
CA TYR A 532 -28.53 -13.67 6.02
C TYR A 532 -28.29 -14.79 7.03
N TYR A 533 -29.36 -15.40 7.54
CA TYR A 533 -29.28 -16.59 8.39
C TYR A 533 -28.83 -17.82 7.59
N SER A 534 -29.46 -18.10 6.44
CA SER A 534 -29.13 -19.27 5.60
C SER A 534 -27.70 -19.27 5.08
N GLN A 535 -27.10 -18.08 4.92
CA GLN A 535 -25.69 -17.90 4.56
C GLN A 535 -24.73 -18.01 5.76
N ASN A 536 -25.25 -18.17 6.99
CA ASN A 536 -24.49 -18.20 8.25
C ASN A 536 -23.68 -16.91 8.51
N THR A 537 -24.08 -15.80 7.89
CA THR A 537 -23.43 -14.49 8.00
C THR A 537 -23.83 -13.79 9.30
N ILE A 538 -25.13 -13.81 9.63
CA ILE A 538 -25.70 -13.17 10.82
C ILE A 538 -26.50 -14.21 11.62
N LYS A 539 -26.25 -14.27 12.93
CA LYS A 539 -26.95 -15.18 13.85
C LYS A 539 -28.07 -14.47 14.62
N ARG A 540 -27.90 -13.16 14.86
CA ARG A 540 -28.76 -12.38 15.74
C ARG A 540 -29.18 -11.07 15.07
N PHE A 541 -30.47 -10.77 15.10
CA PHE A 541 -31.02 -9.53 14.56
C PHE A 541 -31.73 -8.77 15.68
N VAL A 542 -31.47 -7.46 15.78
CA VAL A 542 -32.00 -6.61 16.85
C VAL A 542 -32.81 -5.47 16.26
N ILE A 543 -34.04 -5.29 16.73
CA ILE A 543 -34.86 -4.10 16.45
C ILE A 543 -35.00 -3.31 17.74
N LYS A 544 -34.56 -2.05 17.70
CA LYS A 544 -34.80 -1.08 18.77
C LYS A 544 -35.93 -0.16 18.34
N CYS A 545 -36.96 -0.01 19.18
CA CYS A 545 -38.07 0.90 18.86
C CYS A 545 -38.62 1.54 20.12
N SER A 546 -38.97 2.83 20.04
CA SER A 546 -39.67 3.53 21.11
C SER A 546 -40.92 2.75 21.55
N THR A 547 -41.13 2.67 22.86
CA THR A 547 -42.33 2.07 23.47
C THR A 547 -43.63 2.72 22.96
N ALA A 548 -43.57 4.01 22.59
CA ALA A 548 -44.69 4.76 22.03
C ALA A 548 -44.96 4.44 20.54
N ASN A 549 -44.02 3.84 19.82
CA ASN A 549 -44.18 3.52 18.40
C ASN A 549 -44.89 2.16 18.22
N LYS A 550 -46.20 2.15 18.41
CA LYS A 550 -47.02 0.92 18.30
C LYS A 550 -46.80 0.18 16.97
N LYS A 551 -46.73 0.92 15.85
CA LYS A 551 -46.56 0.33 14.51
C LYS A 551 -45.25 -0.46 14.38
N SER A 552 -44.13 0.10 14.84
CA SER A 552 -42.81 -0.57 14.79
C SER A 552 -42.74 -1.77 15.74
N ASN A 553 -43.31 -1.63 16.95
CA ASN A 553 -43.45 -2.74 17.89
C ASN A 553 -44.25 -3.91 17.29
N ASP A 554 -45.35 -3.62 16.62
CA ASP A 554 -46.17 -4.66 15.99
C ASP A 554 -45.47 -5.31 14.78
N VAL A 555 -44.59 -4.59 14.08
CA VAL A 555 -43.72 -5.18 13.03
C VAL A 555 -42.76 -6.19 13.65
N ALA A 556 -42.05 -5.83 14.73
CA ALA A 556 -41.09 -6.73 15.39
C ALA A 556 -41.77 -8.04 15.82
N ARG A 557 -42.95 -7.94 16.45
CA ARG A 557 -43.75 -9.10 16.87
C ARG A 557 -44.20 -9.96 15.68
N ARG A 558 -44.73 -9.37 14.61
CA ARG A 558 -45.15 -10.12 13.40
C ARG A 558 -43.98 -10.81 12.69
N CYS A 559 -42.77 -10.28 12.82
CA CYS A 559 -41.55 -10.89 12.32
C CYS A 559 -41.01 -12.02 13.23
N GLY A 560 -41.66 -12.29 14.36
CA GLY A 560 -41.26 -13.35 15.29
C GLY A 560 -40.11 -12.96 16.23
N PHE A 561 -39.78 -11.67 16.34
CA PHE A 561 -38.79 -11.21 17.29
C PHE A 561 -39.38 -11.26 18.70
N GLN A 562 -38.56 -11.69 19.67
CA GLN A 562 -38.91 -11.75 21.08
C GLN A 562 -38.45 -10.48 21.79
N ILE A 563 -39.24 -9.99 22.74
CA ILE A 563 -38.83 -8.87 23.59
C ILE A 563 -37.82 -9.38 24.62
N GLU A 564 -36.66 -8.74 24.70
CA GLU A 564 -35.64 -9.07 25.69
C GLU A 564 -35.63 -8.07 26.86
N GLY A 565 -36.06 -6.84 26.63
CA GLY A 565 -36.13 -5.83 27.67
C GLY A 565 -36.60 -4.47 27.19
N VAL A 566 -36.75 -3.56 28.16
CA VAL A 566 -37.07 -2.15 27.94
C VAL A 566 -35.94 -1.32 28.52
N PHE A 567 -35.26 -0.54 27.69
CA PHE A 567 -34.26 0.40 28.14
C PHE A 567 -34.94 1.74 28.44
N LYS A 568 -34.77 2.22 29.67
CA LYS A 568 -35.34 3.48 30.13
C LYS A 568 -34.56 4.66 29.58
N GLU A 569 -35.26 5.69 29.12
CA GLU A 569 -34.66 6.95 28.62
C GLU A 569 -33.56 6.73 27.56
N ALA A 570 -33.71 5.69 26.73
CA ALA A 570 -32.67 5.21 25.82
C ALA A 570 -32.61 5.94 24.47
N GLU A 571 -33.59 6.81 24.19
CA GLU A 571 -33.66 7.57 22.94
C GLU A 571 -33.99 9.03 23.21
N PHE A 572 -33.11 9.93 22.79
CA PHE A 572 -33.34 11.37 22.87
C PHE A 572 -33.91 11.90 21.56
N LEU A 573 -35.14 12.40 21.58
CA LEU A 573 -35.83 12.92 20.41
C LEU A 573 -36.63 14.17 20.76
N ASN A 574 -36.39 15.26 20.02
CA ASN A 574 -37.11 16.53 20.19
C ASN A 574 -37.07 17.10 21.62
N GLY A 575 -35.94 16.94 22.32
CA GLY A 575 -35.79 17.45 23.69
C GLY A 575 -36.35 16.53 24.78
N VAL A 576 -36.82 15.33 24.42
CA VAL A 576 -37.46 14.38 25.35
C VAL A 576 -36.78 13.02 25.24
N PHE A 577 -36.56 12.37 26.38
CA PHE A 577 -36.08 10.99 26.45
C PHE A 577 -37.24 10.00 26.38
N TYR A 578 -37.10 8.97 25.56
CA TYR A 578 -38.09 7.90 25.37
C TYR A 578 -37.52 6.55 25.77
N ASP A 579 -38.37 5.72 26.37
CA ASP A 579 -38.07 4.30 26.60
C ASP A 579 -38.08 3.52 25.28
N GLN A 580 -37.13 2.58 25.12
CA GLN A 580 -37.04 1.71 23.95
C GLN A 580 -37.28 0.24 24.31
N ASN A 581 -38.16 -0.41 23.55
CA ASN A 581 -38.26 -1.86 23.53
C ASN A 581 -37.13 -2.45 22.67
N ILE A 582 -36.43 -3.43 23.22
CA ILE A 582 -35.38 -4.17 22.55
C ILE A 582 -35.93 -5.55 22.16
N TYR A 583 -36.07 -5.75 20.85
CA TYR A 583 -36.51 -7.02 20.27
C TYR A 583 -35.34 -7.74 19.62
N ALA A 584 -35.25 -9.05 19.82
CA ALA A 584 -34.25 -9.88 19.18
C ALA A 584 -34.89 -11.08 18.46
N TRP A 585 -34.35 -11.39 17.29
CA TRP A 585 -34.54 -12.68 16.64
C TRP A 585 -33.19 -13.39 16.63
N ILE A 586 -33.16 -14.61 17.18
CA ILE A 586 -31.94 -15.41 17.31
C ILE A 586 -32.20 -16.72 16.58
N ALA A 587 -31.29 -17.06 15.67
CA ALA A 587 -31.31 -18.37 15.03
C ALA A 587 -31.26 -19.49 16.09
N GLN A 588 -32.21 -20.42 16.01
CA GLN A 588 -32.16 -21.64 16.79
C GLN A 588 -31.16 -22.63 16.15
N PRO A 589 -30.42 -23.40 16.98
CA PRO A 589 -29.41 -24.35 16.50
C PRO A 589 -29.97 -25.46 15.62
#